data_AF-A0A2N3WLF8-F1
#
_entry.id   AF-A0A2N3WLF8-F1
#
_cell.length_a   1.000
_cell.length_b   1.000
_cell.length_c   1.000
_cell.angle_alpha   90.00
_cell.angle_beta   90.00
_cell.angle_gamma   90.00
#
_symmetry.space_group_name_H-M   'P 1'
#
loop_
_entity.id
_entity.type
_entity.pdbx_description
1 polymer ?
#
loop_
_entity_poly.entity_id
_entity_poly.type
_entity_poly.pdbx_seq_one_letter_code
_entity_poly.pdbx_strand_id
1 'polypeptide(L)' 'MPLSCPMTDEAAAYLLKNLRPAEHERFRRHLRVCIACRRETDELGPVVDLLRGLRPDRPEHRPAD' A
#
# COMPACT_ATOMS: atom_id res chain seq x y z
N MET A 1 23.47 -7.47 -4.34
CA MET A 1 22.78 -7.32 -3.04
C MET A 1 21.46 -6.64 -3.31
N PRO A 2 20.30 -7.15 -2.86
CA PRO A 2 19.09 -6.37 -3.04
C PRO A 2 19.22 -5.11 -2.18
N LEU A 3 18.91 -3.97 -2.79
CA LEU A 3 18.81 -2.69 -2.10
C LEU A 3 17.54 -2.74 -1.23
N SER A 4 17.57 -3.47 -0.12
CA SER A 4 16.46 -3.52 0.83
C SER A 4 16.26 -2.11 1.39
N CYS A 5 15.12 -1.50 1.06
CA CYS A 5 14.75 -0.19 1.57
C CYS A 5 13.74 -0.38 2.70
N PRO A 6 13.94 0.18 3.91
CA PRO A 6 13.00 0.02 5.02
C PRO A 6 11.61 0.61 4.74
N MET A 7 11.46 1.45 3.72
CA MET A 7 10.16 1.99 3.33
C MET A 7 9.33 1.03 2.47
N THR A 8 9.86 -0.11 1.99
CA THR A 8 9.05 -1.06 1.20
C THR A 8 7.81 -1.54 1.96
N ASP A 9 7.89 -1.64 3.28
CA ASP A 9 6.76 -2.05 4.15
C ASP A 9 5.56 -1.06 4.08
N GLU A 10 5.82 0.20 3.70
CA GLU A 10 4.79 1.23 3.53
C GLU A 10 4.12 1.19 2.14
N ALA A 11 4.63 0.41 1.19
CA ALA A 11 4.18 0.44 -0.21
C ALA A 11 2.71 0.03 -0.39
N ALA A 12 2.28 -1.05 0.27
CA ALA A 12 0.88 -1.48 0.24
C ALA A 12 -0.05 -0.41 0.84
N ALA A 13 0.32 0.15 2.00
CA ALA A 13 -0.45 1.21 2.66
C ALA A 13 -0.51 2.48 1.80
N TYR A 14 0.57 2.83 1.11
CA TYR A 14 0.61 3.93 0.16
C TYR A 14 -0.37 3.70 -1.01
N LEU A 15 -0.33 2.54 -1.66
CA LEU A 15 -1.19 2.20 -2.79
C LEU A 15 -2.68 2.13 -2.38
N LEU A 16 -2.97 1.60 -1.20
CA LEU A 16 -4.34 1.55 -0.63
C LEU A 16 -4.81 2.90 -0.07
N LYS A 17 -3.97 3.96 -0.12
CA LYS A 17 -4.22 5.29 0.46
C LYS A 17 -4.57 5.27 1.95
N ASN A 18 -3.97 4.33 2.69
CA ASN A 18 -4.15 4.15 4.12
C ASN A 18 -3.07 4.84 4.97
N LEU A 19 -2.17 5.61 4.35
CA LEU A 19 -1.19 6.44 5.05
C LEU A 19 -1.78 7.80 5.45
N ARG A 20 -1.31 8.39 6.55
CA ARG A 20 -1.66 9.78 6.88
C ARG A 20 -1.11 10.71 5.80
N PRO A 21 -1.69 11.92 5.60
CA PRO A 21 -1.27 12.82 4.53
C PRO A 21 0.24 13.13 4.50
N ALA A 22 0.86 13.33 5.67
CA ALA A 22 2.29 13.60 5.79
C ALA A 22 3.16 12.40 5.39
N GLU A 23 2.72 11.18 5.73
CA GLU A 23 3.41 9.92 5.39
C GLU A 23 3.28 9.63 3.90
N HIS A 24 2.09 9.84 3.34
CA HIS A 24 1.87 9.72 1.91
C HIS A 24 2.77 10.67 1.11
N GLU A 25 2.94 11.92 1.55
CA GLU A 25 3.87 12.85 0.89
C GLU A 25 5.34 12.43 1.05
N ARG A 26 5.72 11.96 2.24
CA ARG A 26 7.07 11.43 2.48
C ARG A 26 7.38 10.26 1.55
N PHE A 27 6.47 9.29 1.46
CA PHE A 27 6.60 8.13 0.59
C PHE A 27 6.64 8.53 -0.88
N ARG A 28 5.74 9.43 -1.32
CA ARG A 28 5.71 9.96 -2.69
C ARG A 28 7.03 10.62 -3.09
N ARG A 29 7.66 11.37 -2.17
CA ARG A 29 8.99 11.96 -2.40
C ARG A 29 10.07 10.89 -2.53
N HIS A 30 10.05 9.88 -1.65
CA HIS A 30 11.01 8.79 -1.66
C HIS A 30 10.93 7.93 -2.95
N LEU A 31 9.71 7.63 -3.39
CA LEU A 31 9.43 6.87 -4.61
C LEU A 31 10.08 7.47 -5.86
N ARG A 32 10.28 8.80 -5.89
CA ARG A 32 10.95 9.48 -7.00
C ARG A 32 12.42 9.12 -7.15
N VAL A 33 13.08 8.56 -6.13
CA VAL A 33 14.52 8.27 -6.17
C VAL A 33 14.88 6.83 -5.81
N CYS A 34 13.96 6.08 -5.19
CA CYS A 34 14.25 4.72 -4.73
C CYS A 34 13.74 3.65 -5.69
N ILE A 35 14.67 2.93 -6.33
CA ILE A 35 14.35 1.83 -7.26
C ILE A 35 13.63 0.68 -6.54
N ALA A 36 13.99 0.37 -5.29
CA ALA A 36 13.37 -0.71 -4.54
C ALA A 36 11.89 -0.43 -4.28
N CYS A 37 11.55 0.76 -3.79
CA CYS A 37 10.14 1.15 -3.58
C CYS A 37 9.36 1.26 -4.89
N ARG A 38 9.99 1.65 -6.01
CA ARG A 38 9.32 1.64 -7.32
C ARG A 38 8.94 0.22 -7.75
N ARG A 39 9.89 -0.72 -7.66
CA ARG A 39 9.64 -2.13 -7.96
C ARG A 39 8.53 -2.70 -7.06
N GLU A 40 8.61 -2.44 -5.76
CA GLU A 40 7.58 -2.88 -4.81
C GLU A 40 6.20 -2.35 -5.19
N THR A 41 6.08 -1.05 -5.53
CA THR A 41 4.79 -0.48 -5.96
C THR A 41 4.31 -1.03 -7.29
N ASP A 42 5.21 -1.33 -8.23
CA ASP A 42 4.88 -1.89 -9.53
C ASP A 42 4.39 -3.35 -9.39
N GLU A 43 5.03 -4.13 -8.51
CA GLU A 43 4.66 -5.51 -8.20
C GLU A 43 3.33 -5.61 -7.44
N LEU A 44 3.08 -4.72 -6.48
CA LEU A 44 1.85 -4.69 -5.70
C LEU A 44 0.65 -4.04 -6.42
N GLY A 45 0.90 -3.18 -7.42
CA GLY A 45 -0.13 -2.43 -8.14
C GLY A 45 -1.30 -3.29 -8.64
N PRO A 46 -1.05 -4.38 -9.41
CA PRO A 46 -2.10 -5.26 -9.90
C PRO A 46 -2.95 -5.91 -8.80
N VAL A 47 -2.32 -6.28 -7.66
CA VAL A 47 -3.04 -6.86 -6.51
C VAL A 47 -3.97 -5.83 -5.89
N VAL A 48 -3.50 -4.59 -5.73
CA VAL A 48 -4.32 -3.49 -5.20
C VAL A 48 -5.49 -3.18 -6.12
N ASP A 49 -5.30 -3.19 -7.44
CA ASP A 49 -6.39 -2.97 -8.39
C ASP A 49 -7.43 -4.09 -8.35
N LEU A 50 -7.02 -5.35 -8.20
CA LEU A 50 -7.93 -6.46 -7.96
C LEU A 50 -8.74 -6.24 -6.68
N LEU A 51 -8.08 -5.89 -5.56
CA LEU A 51 -8.74 -5.65 -4.28
C LEU A 51 -9.77 -4.51 -4.34
N ARG A 52 -9.48 -3.43 -5.08
CA ARG A 52 -10.42 -2.31 -5.28
C ARG A 52 -11.68 -2.71 -6.06
N GLY A 53 -11.58 -3.74 -6.90
CA GLY A 53 -12.71 -4.30 -7.62
C GLY A 53 -13.62 -5.18 -6.75
N LEU A 54 -13.12 -5.66 -5.61
CA LEU A 54 -13.91 -6.43 -4.67
C LEU A 54 -14.80 -5.49 -3.85
N ARG A 55 -16.09 -5.85 -3.76
CA ARG A 55 -16.94 -5.29 -2.71
C ARG A 55 -16.46 -5.88 -1.38
N PRO A 56 -16.19 -5.09 -0.34
CA PRO A 56 -15.97 -5.67 0.97
C PRO A 56 -17.22 -6.49 1.32
N ASP A 57 -16.99 -7.72 1.80
CA ASP A 57 -18.09 -8.52 2.32
C ASP A 57 -18.77 -7.71 3.43
N ARG A 58 -20.11 -7.73 3.45
CA ARG A 58 -20.86 -6.95 4.42
C ARG A 58 -20.44 -7.50 5.79
N PRO A 59 -19.93 -6.69 6.74
CA PRO A 59 -19.60 -7.24 8.04
C PRO A 59 -20.87 -7.84 8.63
N GLU A 60 -20.88 -9.15 8.83
CA GLU A 60 -21.93 -9.82 9.59
C GLU A 60 -21.84 -9.26 11.01
N HIS A 61 -22.67 -8.25 11.27
CA HIS A 61 -22.82 -7.66 12.58
C HIS A 61 -23.55 -8.69 13.45
N ARG A 62 -22.81 -9.63 14.03
CA ARG A 62 -23.36 -10.54 15.03
C ARG A 62 -23.51 -9.74 16.34
N PRO A 63 -24.73 -9.39 16.77
CA PRO A 63 -24.91 -8.79 18.08
C PRO A 63 -24.39 -9.77 19.14
N ALA A 64 -23.65 -9.24 20.12
CA ALA A 64 -23.31 -9.97 21.32
C ALA A 64 -24.58 -10.14 22.15
N ASP A 65 -24.91 -11.39 22.48
CA ASP A 65 -25.94 -11.78 23.46
C ASP A 65 -25.42 -11.50 24.89
#